data_AF-A0A7Y0L1W6-F1
#
_entry.id   AF-A0A7Y0L1W6-F1
#
_cell.length_a   1.000
_cell.length_b   1.000
_cell.length_c   1.000
_cell.angle_alpha   90.00
_cell.angle_beta   90.00
_cell.angle_gamma   90.00
#
_symmetry.space_group_name_H-M   'P 1'
#
loop_
_entity.id
_entity.type
_entity.pdbx_description
1 polymer ?
#
loop_
_entity_poly.entity_id
_entity_poly.type
_entity_poly.pdbx_seq_one_letter_code
_entity_poly.pdbx_strand_id
1 'polypeptide(L)'
;MDSRVLKAWEDWEHTRSADERAVTRTAFRRLLTGRAPTIADLACALGASDQAVTQTVHTMVDQGLATADGDYVTGVGGLSLVPAPHRLQWNGRRYWTWCALDAIGIPAALGGDARVDSRVAPDGTVVHLYFQDGAWTDSDATLGIRLAEPQVARPLCGGT
;
A
#
# COMPACT_ATOMS: atom_id res chain seq x y z
N MET A 1 12.42 -13.78 10.70
CA MET A 1 11.02 -13.36 10.82
C MET A 1 10.29 -14.44 11.60
N ASP A 2 9.46 -14.08 12.58
CA ASP A 2 8.70 -15.05 13.37
C ASP A 2 7.70 -15.78 12.47
N SER A 3 7.72 -17.12 12.47
CA SER A 3 6.84 -17.95 11.63
C SER A 3 5.36 -17.75 11.97
N ARG A 4 5.05 -17.32 13.20
CA ARG A 4 3.69 -16.96 13.61
C ARG A 4 3.16 -15.74 12.88
N VAL A 5 3.99 -14.69 12.78
CA VAL A 5 3.61 -13.44 12.10
C VAL A 5 3.37 -13.72 10.63
N LEU A 6 4.27 -14.46 9.96
CA LEU A 6 4.08 -14.84 8.56
C LEU A 6 2.77 -15.61 8.36
N LYS A 7 2.53 -16.66 9.16
CA LYS A 7 1.30 -17.44 9.07
C LYS A 7 0.04 -16.59 9.30
N ALA A 8 0.07 -15.66 10.26
CA ALA A 8 -1.06 -14.78 10.52
C ALA A 8 -1.40 -13.88 9.31
N TRP A 9 -0.39 -13.39 8.60
CA TRP A 9 -0.58 -12.64 7.35
C TRP A 9 -1.09 -13.51 6.21
N GLU A 10 -0.58 -14.74 6.06
CA GLU A 10 -1.08 -15.71 5.09
C GLU A 10 -2.56 -16.03 5.35
N ASP A 11 -2.91 -16.39 6.59
CA ASP A 11 -4.29 -16.70 6.99
C ASP A 11 -5.21 -15.50 6.73
N TRP A 12 -4.79 -14.28 7.09
CA TRP A 12 -5.55 -13.05 6.86
C TRP A 12 -5.80 -12.79 5.38
N GLU A 13 -4.82 -12.98 4.50
CA GLU A 13 -5.00 -12.78 3.06
C GLU A 13 -6.07 -13.73 2.48
N HIS A 14 -6.18 -14.95 3.03
CA HIS A 14 -7.21 -15.91 2.64
C HIS A 14 -8.62 -15.50 3.10
N THR A 15 -8.74 -14.66 4.14
CA THR A 15 -10.05 -14.14 4.59
C THR A 15 -10.62 -13.06 3.67
N ARG A 16 -9.80 -12.44 2.82
CA ARG A 16 -10.25 -11.41 1.90
C ARG A 16 -11.24 -11.96 0.88
N SER A 17 -12.24 -11.18 0.53
CA SER A 17 -13.17 -11.55 -0.54
C SER A 17 -12.51 -11.46 -1.92
N ALA A 18 -13.09 -12.14 -2.91
CA ALA A 18 -12.65 -12.02 -4.30
C ALA A 18 -12.79 -10.58 -4.81
N ASP A 19 -13.86 -9.89 -4.39
CA ASP A 19 -14.14 -8.51 -4.76
C ASP A 19 -13.12 -7.54 -4.16
N GLU A 20 -12.76 -7.70 -2.88
CA GLU A 20 -11.71 -6.88 -2.25
C GLU A 20 -10.36 -7.02 -2.95
N ARG A 21 -9.98 -8.25 -3.34
CA ARG A 21 -8.75 -8.48 -4.12
C ARG A 21 -8.84 -7.87 -5.52
N ALA A 22 -10.00 -7.99 -6.18
CA ALA A 22 -10.22 -7.43 -7.51
C ALA A 22 -10.19 -5.90 -7.51
N VAL A 23 -10.85 -5.26 -6.55
CA VAL A 23 -10.81 -3.81 -6.32
C VAL A 23 -9.38 -3.37 -6.01
N THR A 24 -8.69 -4.05 -5.10
CA THR A 24 -7.28 -3.72 -4.74
C THR A 24 -6.38 -3.71 -5.96
N ARG A 25 -6.37 -4.81 -6.74
CA ARG A 25 -5.52 -4.92 -7.93
C ARG A 25 -5.84 -3.84 -8.97
N THR A 26 -7.13 -3.57 -9.18
CA THR A 26 -7.58 -2.61 -10.21
C THR A 26 -7.27 -1.19 -9.80
N ALA A 27 -7.62 -0.81 -8.57
CA ALA A 27 -7.33 0.51 -8.02
C ALA A 27 -5.82 0.77 -7.91
N PHE A 28 -5.02 -0.18 -7.41
CA PHE A 28 -3.56 -0.05 -7.33
C PHE A 28 -2.94 0.28 -8.70
N ARG A 29 -3.31 -0.45 -9.75
CA ARG A 29 -2.85 -0.18 -11.12
C ARG A 29 -3.26 1.20 -11.63
N ARG A 30 -4.46 1.67 -11.28
CA ARG A 30 -4.93 3.03 -11.64
C ARG A 30 -4.14 4.10 -10.89
N LEU A 31 -3.88 3.91 -9.60
CA LEU A 31 -3.08 4.84 -8.78
C LEU A 31 -1.68 5.06 -9.37
N LEU A 32 -1.05 4.02 -9.92
CA LEU A 32 0.26 4.14 -10.58
C LEU A 32 0.25 5.12 -11.77
N THR A 33 -0.90 5.45 -12.35
CA THR A 33 -1.01 6.51 -13.37
C THR A 33 -0.94 7.93 -12.80
N GLY A 34 -0.91 8.06 -11.48
CA GLY A 34 -0.92 9.33 -10.75
C GLY A 34 -2.31 9.96 -10.60
N ARG A 35 -3.38 9.18 -10.80
CA ARG A 35 -4.77 9.64 -10.68
C ARG A 35 -5.56 8.66 -9.83
N ALA A 36 -6.32 9.20 -8.88
CA ALA A 36 -7.26 8.42 -8.07
C ALA A 36 -8.42 7.98 -8.97
N PRO A 37 -8.71 6.67 -9.10
CA PRO A 37 -9.90 6.22 -9.82
C PRO A 37 -11.16 6.52 -9.02
N THR A 38 -12.24 6.84 -9.72
CA THR A 38 -13.58 6.92 -9.11
C THR A 38 -14.18 5.52 -8.90
N ILE A 39 -15.22 5.42 -8.06
CA ILE A 39 -16.06 4.20 -7.98
C ILE A 39 -16.55 3.78 -9.36
N ALA A 40 -17.04 4.73 -10.18
CA ALA A 40 -17.52 4.44 -11.52
C ALA A 40 -16.42 3.89 -12.45
N ASP A 41 -15.19 4.42 -12.37
CA ASP A 41 -14.05 3.90 -13.12
C ASP A 41 -13.73 2.45 -12.73
N LEU A 42 -13.81 2.14 -11.44
CA LEU A 42 -13.57 0.81 -10.90
C LEU A 42 -14.69 -0.16 -11.29
N ALA A 43 -15.95 0.24 -11.16
CA ALA A 43 -17.12 -0.54 -11.56
C ALA A 43 -17.08 -0.90 -13.06
N CYS A 44 -16.80 0.09 -13.91
CA CYS A 44 -16.61 -0.09 -15.34
C CYS A 44 -15.48 -1.09 -15.65
N ALA A 45 -14.32 -0.94 -15.00
CA ALA A 45 -13.17 -1.82 -15.21
C ALA A 45 -13.39 -3.26 -14.71
N LEU A 46 -14.22 -3.43 -13.69
CA LEU A 46 -14.52 -4.74 -13.07
C LEU A 46 -15.74 -5.43 -13.71
N GLY A 47 -16.54 -4.73 -14.51
CA GLY A 47 -17.82 -5.23 -15.00
C GLY A 47 -18.84 -5.45 -13.87
N ALA A 48 -18.74 -4.65 -12.80
CA ALA A 48 -19.59 -4.70 -11.62
C ALA A 48 -20.53 -3.49 -11.58
N SER A 49 -21.53 -3.50 -10.69
CA SER A 49 -22.36 -2.33 -10.44
C SER A 49 -21.65 -1.33 -9.52
N ASP A 50 -21.93 -0.03 -9.70
CA ASP A 50 -21.41 1.03 -8.83
C ASP A 50 -21.72 0.73 -7.35
N GLN A 51 -22.94 0.28 -7.05
CA GLN A 51 -23.35 -0.09 -5.69
C GLN A 51 -22.49 -1.20 -5.08
N ALA A 52 -22.16 -2.25 -5.85
CA ALA A 52 -21.31 -3.33 -5.35
C ALA A 52 -19.90 -2.83 -5.05
N VAL A 53 -19.32 -2.03 -5.95
CA VAL A 53 -17.98 -1.46 -5.75
C VAL A 53 -17.96 -0.46 -4.59
N THR A 54 -18.96 0.40 -4.46
CA THR A 54 -19.10 1.30 -3.30
C THR A 54 -19.09 0.51 -1.99
N GLN A 55 -19.88 -0.57 -1.91
CA GLN A 55 -19.94 -1.38 -0.70
C GLN A 55 -18.60 -2.04 -0.37
N THR A 56 -17.93 -2.60 -1.38
CA THR A 56 -16.59 -3.20 -1.20
C THR A 56 -15.57 -2.15 -0.74
N VAL A 57 -15.53 -0.98 -1.38
CA VAL A 57 -14.60 0.11 -1.02
C VAL A 57 -14.88 0.60 0.39
N HIS A 58 -16.15 0.78 0.78
CA HIS A 58 -16.51 1.19 2.15
C HIS A 58 -16.00 0.17 3.18
N THR A 59 -16.25 -1.13 2.95
CA THR A 59 -15.73 -2.20 3.83
C THR A 59 -14.21 -2.17 3.91
N MET A 60 -13.52 -1.98 2.78
CA MET A 60 -12.06 -1.86 2.77
C MET A 60 -11.55 -0.63 3.52
N VAL A 61 -12.25 0.51 3.45
CA VAL A 61 -11.90 1.72 4.23
C VAL A 61 -12.07 1.47 5.72
N ASP A 62 -13.18 0.85 6.14
CA ASP A 62 -13.43 0.50 7.55
C ASP A 62 -12.37 -0.43 8.13
N GLN A 63 -11.83 -1.33 7.30
CA GLN A 63 -10.75 -2.27 7.65
C GLN A 63 -9.34 -1.65 7.52
N GLY A 64 -9.22 -0.40 7.05
CA GLY A 64 -7.93 0.25 6.80
C GLY A 64 -7.14 -0.32 5.62
N LEU A 65 -7.82 -0.92 4.64
CA LEU A 65 -7.26 -1.53 3.42
C LEU A 65 -7.32 -0.60 2.20
N ALA A 66 -8.12 0.46 2.29
CA ALA A 66 -8.21 1.54 1.32
C ALA A 66 -8.35 2.89 2.03
N THR A 67 -8.03 3.96 1.32
CA THR A 67 -8.45 5.33 1.66
C THR A 67 -9.24 5.91 0.50
N ALA A 68 -10.23 6.73 0.80
CA ALA A 68 -11.06 7.40 -0.19
C ALA A 68 -11.32 8.87 0.19
N ASP A 69 -11.54 9.70 -0.83
CA ASP A 69 -12.02 11.08 -0.71
C ASP A 69 -13.25 11.22 -1.60
N GLY A 70 -14.44 11.20 -1.00
CA GLY A 70 -15.69 11.00 -1.72
C GLY A 70 -15.66 9.70 -2.54
N ASP A 71 -15.94 9.80 -3.84
CA ASP A 71 -15.94 8.66 -4.76
C ASP A 71 -14.53 8.27 -5.25
N TYR A 72 -13.49 9.00 -4.88
CA TYR A 72 -12.12 8.76 -5.34
C TYR A 72 -11.38 7.85 -4.38
N VAL A 73 -10.88 6.71 -4.86
CA VAL A 73 -9.99 5.85 -4.06
C VAL A 73 -8.59 6.44 -4.11
N THR A 74 -8.10 6.97 -2.98
CA THR A 74 -6.84 7.72 -2.88
C THR A 74 -5.65 6.85 -2.48
N GLY A 75 -5.90 5.66 -1.94
CA GLY A 75 -4.86 4.71 -1.55
C GLY A 75 -5.42 3.31 -1.35
N VAL A 76 -4.61 2.30 -1.66
CA VAL A 76 -4.96 0.87 -1.53
C VAL A 76 -3.70 0.02 -1.57
N GLY A 77 -3.70 -1.12 -0.87
CA GLY A 77 -2.58 -2.07 -0.92
C GLY A 77 -1.23 -1.44 -0.56
N GLY A 78 -1.23 -0.50 0.39
CA GLY A 78 -0.03 0.20 0.84
C GLY A 78 0.42 1.37 -0.03
N LEU A 79 -0.13 1.59 -1.23
CA LEU A 79 0.18 2.73 -2.11
C LEU A 79 -0.83 3.86 -1.93
N SER A 80 -0.36 5.10 -1.88
CA SER A 80 -1.19 6.29 -1.67
C SER A 80 -0.79 7.46 -2.58
N LEU A 81 -1.79 8.21 -3.05
CA LEU A 81 -1.61 9.51 -3.72
C LEU A 81 -1.67 10.69 -2.74
N VAL A 82 -2.14 10.46 -1.52
CA VAL A 82 -2.14 11.46 -0.44
C VAL A 82 -0.98 11.20 0.53
N PRO A 83 -0.48 12.23 1.24
CA PRO A 83 0.66 12.08 2.14
C PRO A 83 0.49 10.97 3.17
N ALA A 84 1.49 10.11 3.27
CA ALA A 84 1.65 9.06 4.28
C ALA A 84 3.12 9.01 4.79
N PRO A 85 3.49 8.16 5.76
CA PRO A 85 4.78 8.25 6.43
C PRO A 85 6.02 8.10 5.52
N HIS A 86 5.92 7.31 4.45
CA HIS A 86 7.04 7.02 3.56
C HIS A 86 6.77 7.64 2.19
N ARG A 87 7.68 8.48 1.68
CA ARG A 87 7.53 9.08 0.35
C ARG A 87 8.23 8.21 -0.68
N LEU A 88 7.52 7.84 -1.75
CA LEU A 88 8.04 7.06 -2.87
C LEU A 88 8.14 7.95 -4.12
N GLN A 89 9.27 7.88 -4.81
CA GLN A 89 9.47 8.43 -6.14
C GLN A 89 9.71 7.26 -7.09
N TRP A 90 8.89 7.15 -8.13
CA TRP A 90 8.97 6.09 -9.13
C TRP A 90 8.44 6.60 -10.47
N ASN A 91 9.13 6.29 -11.57
CA ASN A 91 8.77 6.74 -12.93
C ASN A 91 8.43 8.24 -13.03
N GLY A 92 9.24 9.09 -12.39
CA GLY A 92 9.08 10.55 -12.40
C GLY A 92 7.85 11.06 -11.62
N ARG A 93 7.16 10.19 -10.88
CA ARG A 93 5.97 10.53 -10.09
C ARG A 93 6.23 10.31 -8.61
N ARG A 94 5.48 11.05 -7.80
CA ARG A 94 5.50 10.96 -6.35
C ARG A 94 4.27 10.22 -5.86
N TYR A 95 4.50 9.30 -4.94
CA TYR A 95 3.52 8.55 -4.18
C TYR A 95 3.93 8.54 -2.71
N TRP A 96 3.11 7.91 -1.89
CA TRP A 96 3.44 7.56 -0.54
C TRP A 96 3.13 6.10 -0.27
N THR A 97 3.79 5.53 0.73
CA THR A 97 3.48 4.19 1.23
C THR A 97 3.16 4.21 2.72
N TRP A 98 2.35 3.26 3.17
CA TRP A 98 1.76 3.28 4.51
C TRP A 98 2.69 2.76 5.60
N CYS A 99 3.56 1.81 5.29
CA CYS A 99 4.56 1.31 6.25
C CYS A 99 5.93 1.04 5.61
N ALA A 100 6.90 0.68 6.47
CA ALA A 100 8.25 0.32 6.05
C ALA A 100 8.28 -0.93 5.15
N LEU A 101 7.37 -1.89 5.34
CA LEU A 101 7.26 -3.05 4.45
C LEU A 101 6.81 -2.62 3.06
N ASP A 102 5.77 -1.80 2.95
CA ASP A 102 5.31 -1.27 1.66
C ASP A 102 6.37 -0.40 0.99
N ALA A 103 7.10 0.39 1.78
CA ALA A 103 8.19 1.24 1.32
C ALA A 103 9.34 0.44 0.69
N ILE A 104 9.48 -0.85 0.99
CA ILE A 104 10.49 -1.73 0.38
C ILE A 104 9.86 -2.62 -0.69
N GLY A 105 8.74 -3.26 -0.37
CA GLY A 105 8.09 -4.26 -1.21
C GLY A 105 7.49 -3.67 -2.49
N ILE A 106 6.87 -2.49 -2.43
CA ILE A 106 6.27 -1.84 -3.60
C ILE A 106 7.34 -1.49 -4.66
N PRO A 107 8.39 -0.70 -4.36
CA PRO A 107 9.40 -0.39 -5.38
C PRO A 107 10.09 -1.65 -5.91
N ALA A 108 10.35 -2.65 -5.06
CA ALA A 108 10.90 -3.93 -5.50
C ALA A 108 9.97 -4.67 -6.47
N ALA A 109 8.65 -4.67 -6.22
CA ALA A 109 7.67 -5.35 -7.05
C ALA A 109 7.32 -4.60 -8.35
N LEU A 110 7.40 -3.27 -8.35
CA LEU A 110 7.13 -2.45 -9.53
C LEU A 110 8.24 -2.54 -10.58
N GLY A 111 9.47 -2.86 -10.16
CA GLY A 111 10.64 -2.81 -11.03
C GLY A 111 11.03 -1.38 -11.42
N GLY A 112 12.14 -1.22 -12.12
CA GLY A 112 12.69 0.09 -12.47
C GLY A 112 13.30 0.87 -11.28
N ASP A 113 13.72 2.10 -11.56
CA ASP A 113 14.42 2.91 -10.57
C ASP A 113 13.43 3.62 -9.64
N ALA A 114 13.71 3.57 -8.34
CA ALA A 114 12.90 4.21 -7.32
C ALA A 114 13.73 4.82 -6.20
N ARG A 115 13.16 5.83 -5.54
CA ARG A 115 13.70 6.41 -4.32
C ARG A 115 12.63 6.48 -3.26
N VAL A 116 12.98 6.06 -2.05
CA VAL A 116 12.12 6.17 -0.88
C VAL A 116 12.77 7.07 0.14
N ASP A 117 12.01 8.06 0.63
CA ASP A 117 12.40 8.89 1.75
C ASP A 117 11.54 8.52 2.96
N SER A 118 12.20 8.10 4.05
CA SER A 118 11.56 7.61 5.27
C SER A 118 12.25 8.16 6.52
N ARG A 119 11.71 7.80 7.69
CA ARG A 119 12.26 8.10 9.01
C ARG A 119 12.23 6.84 9.87
N VAL A 120 13.32 6.55 10.57
CA VAL A 120 13.38 5.47 11.57
C VAL A 120 12.60 5.89 12.81
N ALA A 121 11.89 4.95 13.41
CA ALA A 121 11.31 5.11 14.73
C ALA A 121 12.27 4.56 15.81
N PRO A 122 12.38 5.20 17.00
CA PRO A 122 11.61 6.36 17.46
C PRO A 122 12.30 7.72 17.26
N ASP A 123 13.58 7.74 16.88
CA ASP A 123 14.43 8.94 16.88
C ASP A 123 14.20 9.87 15.68
N GLY A 124 13.48 9.40 14.65
CA GLY A 124 13.12 10.19 13.47
C GLY A 124 14.25 10.36 12.46
N THR A 125 15.33 9.58 12.61
CA THR A 125 16.50 9.59 11.72
C THR A 125 16.06 9.37 10.28
N VAL A 126 16.40 10.31 9.39
CA VAL A 126 16.02 10.23 7.98
C VAL A 126 16.78 9.11 7.30
N VAL A 127 16.07 8.28 6.55
CA VAL A 127 16.65 7.21 5.75
C VAL A 127 16.21 7.39 4.31
N HIS A 128 17.15 7.19 3.40
CA HIS A 128 16.91 7.16 1.96
C HIS A 128 17.21 5.75 1.46
N LEU A 129 16.27 5.19 0.71
CA LEU A 129 16.46 3.90 0.04
C LEU A 129 16.44 4.13 -1.45
N TYR A 130 17.38 3.52 -2.16
CA TYR A 130 17.53 3.62 -3.60
C TYR A 130 17.34 2.25 -4.24
N PHE A 131 16.50 2.19 -5.25
CA PHE A 131 16.24 0.97 -6.01
C PHE A 131 16.70 1.20 -7.44
N GLN A 132 17.43 0.23 -7.99
CA GLN A 132 17.78 0.14 -9.39
C GLN A 132 17.15 -1.13 -9.95
N ASP A 133 16.27 -0.97 -10.94
CA ASP A 133 15.46 -2.06 -11.48
C ASP A 133 14.79 -2.96 -10.41
N GLY A 134 14.21 -2.32 -9.38
CA GLY A 134 13.60 -3.02 -8.23
C GLY A 134 14.59 -3.65 -7.23
N ALA A 135 15.89 -3.69 -7.52
CA ALA A 135 16.91 -4.12 -6.57
C ALA A 135 17.33 -2.97 -5.67
N TRP A 136 17.27 -3.15 -4.35
CA TRP A 136 17.78 -2.16 -3.40
C TRP A 136 19.32 -2.10 -3.49
N THR A 137 19.88 -0.91 -3.72
CA THR A 137 21.31 -0.71 -4.03
C THR A 137 22.11 -0.02 -2.93
N ASP A 138 21.50 0.36 -1.81
CA ASP A 138 22.18 1.06 -0.72
C ASP A 138 22.38 0.11 0.49
N SER A 139 23.63 -0.17 0.86
CA SER A 139 24.00 -1.32 1.70
C SER A 139 24.68 -1.00 3.03
N ASP A 140 24.93 0.27 3.35
CA ASP A 140 25.83 0.61 4.47
C ASP A 140 25.14 0.81 5.83
N ALA A 141 23.80 0.73 5.88
CA ALA A 141 23.03 0.82 7.12
C ALA A 141 22.33 -0.50 7.45
N THR A 142 22.54 -1.04 8.65
CA THR A 142 21.75 -2.14 9.19
C THR A 142 20.33 -1.66 9.47
N LEU A 143 19.45 -1.72 8.47
CA LEU A 143 18.03 -1.40 8.61
C LEU A 143 17.25 -2.64 9.01
N GLY A 144 16.44 -2.52 10.06
CA GLY A 144 15.46 -3.53 10.45
C GLY A 144 14.04 -2.99 10.34
N ILE A 145 13.11 -3.81 9.87
CA ILE A 145 11.67 -3.53 9.96
C ILE A 145 11.05 -4.32 11.10
N ARG A 146 10.08 -3.73 11.80
CA ARG A 146 9.26 -4.43 12.80
C ARG A 146 7.91 -4.75 12.15
N LEU A 147 7.51 -6.02 12.24
CA LEU A 147 6.23 -6.50 11.75
C LEU A 147 5.38 -6.97 12.93
N ALA A 148 4.10 -6.71 12.87
CA ALA A 148 3.09 -7.20 13.81
C ALA A 148 2.09 -8.10 13.08
N GLU A 149 1.34 -8.89 13.82
CA GLU A 149 0.20 -9.65 13.28
C GLU A 149 -0.89 -8.67 12.77
N PRO A 150 -1.57 -8.99 11.65
CA PRO A 150 -2.63 -8.13 11.12
C PRO A 150 -3.81 -8.06 12.09
N GLN A 151 -4.41 -6.89 12.23
CA GLN A 151 -5.59 -6.67 13.09
C GLN A 151 -6.78 -6.23 12.24
N VAL A 152 -7.91 -6.94 12.36
CA VAL A 152 -9.11 -6.72 11.53
C VAL A 152 -9.83 -5.41 11.85
N ALA A 153 -9.53 -4.77 12.99
CA ALA A 153 -10.22 -3.57 13.51
C ALA A 153 -9.29 -2.36 13.71
N ARG A 154 -8.07 -2.39 13.18
CA ARG A 154 -7.14 -1.26 13.19
C ARG A 154 -6.49 -1.13 11.82
N PRO A 155 -6.10 0.10 11.42
CA PRO A 155 -5.28 0.29 10.23
C PRO A 155 -4.07 -0.67 10.28
N LEU A 156 -3.85 -1.43 9.20
CA LEU A 156 -2.70 -2.34 9.10
C LEU A 156 -1.37 -1.61 9.32
N CYS A 157 -1.35 -0.31 9.07
CA CYS A 157 -0.19 0.57 9.14
C CYS A 157 -0.58 1.87 9.85
N GLY A 158 0.27 2.39 10.74
CA GLY A 158 0.12 3.75 11.29
C GLY A 158 -0.66 3.89 12.60
N GLY A 159 -0.84 2.83 13.38
CA GLY A 159 -1.24 2.94 14.79
C GLY A 159 -0.05 3.38 15.64
N THR A 160 -0.11 4.58 16.22
CA THR A 160 0.75 4.97 17.35
C THR A 160 0.46 4.12 18.57
#